data_AF-A0A1Q8LHC5-F1
#
_entry.id   AF-A0A1Q8LHC5-F1
#
_cell.length_a   1.000
_cell.length_b   1.000
_cell.length_c   1.000
_cell.angle_alpha   90.00
_cell.angle_beta   90.00
_cell.angle_gamma   90.00
#
_symmetry.space_group_name_H-M   'P 1'
#
loop_
_entity.id
_entity.type
_entity.pdbx_description
1 polymer ?
#
loop_
_entity_poly.entity_id
_entity_poly.type
_entity_poly.pdbx_seq_one_letter_code
_entity_poly.pdbx_strand_id
1 'polypeptide(L)'
;MPICAGWRCGSPRIWARPRCASPRWGQIHARVELLGVDPLEGTVSLVLPAAPGRIALGVDEKARDLVQSWADDVAHTIVQGVTRSGKSVWTYSLLAQLAADPLVTICGSDPTGLLWRPFAGTRHAALQVSGVDDPGAHEALLQALVADMDARIAAMPADRDTVAITTDQPAASRRP
;
A
#
# COMPACT_ATOMS: atom_id res chain seq x y z
N MET A 1 -14.12 -20.30 13.51
CA MET A 1 -13.27 -21.21 12.73
C MET A 1 -12.14 -20.39 12.12
N PRO A 2 -10.87 -20.52 12.54
CA PRO A 2 -9.78 -19.85 11.85
C PRO A 2 -9.26 -20.75 10.73
N ILE A 3 -9.21 -20.22 9.52
CA ILE A 3 -8.53 -20.86 8.40
C ILE A 3 -7.04 -20.53 8.54
N CYS A 4 -6.26 -21.48 9.05
CA CYS A 4 -4.81 -21.43 8.99
C CYS A 4 -4.35 -21.83 7.59
N ALA A 5 -3.91 -20.87 6.78
CA ALA A 5 -3.20 -21.14 5.54
C ALA A 5 -1.71 -20.80 5.74
N GLY A 6 -0.93 -21.80 6.18
CA GLY A 6 0.53 -21.71 6.23
C GLY A 6 1.11 -21.80 4.82
N TRP A 7 2.01 -20.87 4.48
CA TRP A 7 2.72 -20.84 3.20
C TRP A 7 4.18 -21.23 3.40
N ARG A 8 4.66 -22.24 2.65
CA ARG A 8 6.09 -22.56 2.51
C ARG A 8 6.60 -21.97 1.19
N CYS A 9 7.69 -21.20 1.23
CA CYS A 9 8.44 -20.79 0.04
C CYS A 9 9.81 -21.48 0.10
N GLY A 10 9.94 -22.61 -0.60
CA GLY A 10 11.11 -23.50 -0.53
C GLY A 10 12.19 -23.23 -1.59
N SER A 11 12.73 -22.01 -1.67
CA SER A 11 13.92 -21.74 -2.49
C SER A 11 14.97 -20.93 -1.73
N PRO A 12 16.26 -21.30 -1.78
CA PRO A 12 17.33 -20.50 -1.19
C PRO A 12 17.41 -19.14 -1.89
N ARG A 13 17.26 -18.06 -1.11
CA ARG A 13 17.38 -16.68 -1.62
C ARG A 13 18.86 -16.29 -1.63
N ILE A 14 19.35 -15.91 -2.81
CA ILE A 14 20.72 -15.43 -3.04
C ILE A 14 20.71 -13.89 -2.94
N TRP A 15 21.52 -13.31 -2.06
CA TRP A 15 21.58 -11.86 -1.88
C TRP A 15 22.91 -11.29 -2.37
N ALA A 16 22.90 -10.35 -3.31
CA ALA A 16 24.09 -9.69 -3.84
C ALA A 16 24.13 -8.21 -3.44
N ARG A 17 25.18 -7.77 -2.73
CA ARG A 17 25.47 -6.35 -2.52
C ARG A 17 26.53 -5.87 -3.53
N PRO A 18 26.24 -4.84 -4.35
CA PRO A 18 27.28 -4.16 -5.10
C PRO A 18 28.07 -3.24 -4.16
N ARG A 19 29.39 -3.31 -4.19
CA ARG A 19 30.28 -2.23 -3.74
C ARG A 19 31.18 -1.83 -4.90
N CYS A 20 31.37 -0.53 -5.09
CA CYS A 20 32.31 0.00 -6.08
C CYS A 20 33.76 -0.37 -5.72
N ALA A 21 34.43 -0.89 -6.74
CA ALA A 21 35.85 -0.98 -7.08
C ALA A 21 36.92 -0.96 -5.96
N SER A 22 37.73 -2.02 -5.92
CA SER A 22 39.12 -1.90 -5.46
C SER A 22 39.97 -1.26 -6.58
N PRO A 23 41.02 -0.47 -6.28
CA PRO A 23 41.63 0.43 -7.26
C PRO A 23 42.54 -0.23 -8.30
N ARG A 24 42.71 -1.56 -8.31
CA ARG A 24 43.84 -2.15 -9.04
C ARG A 24 43.54 -2.88 -10.34
N TRP A 25 42.33 -3.35 -10.59
CA TRP A 25 42.00 -4.02 -11.84
C TRP A 25 40.51 -3.82 -12.05
N GLY A 26 40.07 -3.37 -13.23
CA GLY A 26 38.69 -2.95 -13.53
C GLY A 26 37.64 -4.06 -13.49
N GLN A 27 37.61 -4.87 -12.43
CA GLN A 27 36.64 -5.93 -12.20
C GLN A 27 35.60 -5.47 -11.18
N ILE A 28 34.33 -5.56 -11.57
CA ILE A 28 33.18 -5.35 -10.69
C ILE A 28 32.92 -6.68 -9.98
N HIS A 29 33.09 -6.70 -8.66
CA HIS A 29 32.73 -7.86 -7.84
C HIS A 29 31.47 -7.55 -7.04
N ALA A 30 30.49 -8.46 -7.08
CA ALA A 30 29.37 -8.46 -6.15
C ALA A 30 29.68 -9.40 -4.98
N ARG A 31 29.52 -8.91 -3.75
CA ARG A 31 29.61 -9.79 -2.58
C ARG A 31 28.23 -10.39 -2.34
N VAL A 32 28.15 -11.71 -2.46
CA VAL A 32 26.94 -12.46 -2.11
C VAL A 32 27.07 -12.94 -0.67
N GLU A 33 26.06 -12.65 0.14
CA GLU A 33 25.95 -13.21 1.49
C GLU A 33 24.87 -14.29 1.48
N LEU A 34 25.26 -15.52 1.78
CA LEU A 34 24.34 -16.66 1.85
C LEU A 34 23.89 -16.81 3.29
N LEU A 35 22.59 -16.57 3.52
CA LEU A 35 21.98 -16.79 4.82
C LEU A 35 21.62 -18.27 4.95
N GLY A 36 21.96 -18.87 6.10
CA GLY A 36 21.61 -20.28 6.38
C GLY A 36 20.13 -20.52 6.68
N VAL A 37 19.39 -19.44 6.98
CA VAL A 37 17.94 -19.41 7.27
C VAL A 37 17.38 -18.15 6.62
N ASP A 38 16.16 -18.20 6.08
CA ASP A 38 15.48 -16.99 5.60
C ASP A 38 14.95 -16.20 6.83
N PRO A 39 15.53 -15.03 7.15
CA PRO A 39 15.09 -14.24 8.30
C PRO A 39 13.66 -13.69 8.14
N LEU A 40 13.09 -13.79 6.95
CA LEU A 40 11.72 -13.41 6.62
C LEU A 40 10.80 -14.63 6.45
N GLU A 41 11.26 -15.83 6.81
CA GLU A 41 10.40 -17.01 6.81
C GLU A 41 9.32 -16.88 7.89
N GLY A 42 8.06 -16.92 7.47
CA GLY A 42 6.90 -16.90 8.36
C GLY A 42 5.87 -15.84 8.00
N THR A 43 5.01 -15.53 8.96
CA THR A 43 3.94 -14.55 8.83
C THR A 43 4.10 -13.46 9.89
N VAL A 44 4.05 -12.21 9.47
CA VAL A 44 3.97 -11.07 10.37
C VAL A 44 2.50 -10.78 10.65
N SER A 45 2.12 -10.75 11.92
CA SER A 45 0.75 -10.40 12.30
C SER A 45 0.55 -8.89 12.20
N LEU A 46 -0.54 -8.48 11.55
CA LEU A 46 -0.96 -7.09 11.53
C LEU A 46 -1.74 -6.78 12.81
N VAL A 47 -1.26 -5.81 13.59
CA VAL A 47 -1.97 -5.32 14.78
C VAL A 47 -2.85 -4.14 14.37
N LEU A 48 -4.14 -4.21 14.72
CA LEU A 48 -5.12 -3.16 14.45
C LEU A 48 -5.70 -2.62 15.78
N PRO A 49 -6.05 -1.32 15.85
CA PRO A 49 -5.84 -0.30 14.83
C PRO A 49 -4.36 0.06 14.65
N ALA A 50 -3.97 0.43 13.42
CA ALA A 50 -2.64 0.96 13.17
C ALA A 50 -2.46 2.33 13.84
N ALA A 51 -1.20 2.76 14.02
CA ALA A 51 -0.91 4.10 14.50
C ALA A 51 -1.50 5.14 13.52
N PRO A 52 -2.28 6.13 14.00
CA PRO A 52 -2.85 7.17 13.13
C PRO A 52 -1.79 7.84 12.26
N GLY A 53 -2.14 8.14 11.01
CA GLY A 53 -1.20 8.75 10.06
C GLY A 53 -0.15 7.79 9.48
N ARG A 54 -0.11 6.50 9.89
CA ARG A 54 0.92 5.54 9.46
C ARG A 54 0.35 4.22 8.99
N ILE A 55 1.09 3.57 8.10
CA ILE A 55 0.84 2.21 7.62
C ILE A 55 2.06 1.33 7.88
N ALA A 56 1.85 0.14 8.43
CA ALA A 56 2.84 -0.92 8.49
C ALA A 56 2.87 -1.68 7.16
N LEU A 57 4.06 -1.75 6.56
CA LEU A 57 4.32 -2.43 5.29
C LEU A 57 4.86 -3.85 5.49
N GLY A 58 5.57 -4.10 6.60
CA GLY A 58 6.18 -5.38 6.92
C GLY A 58 7.37 -5.23 7.87
N VAL A 59 8.30 -6.18 7.83
CA VAL A 59 9.58 -6.13 8.53
C VAL A 59 10.72 -6.34 7.54
N ASP A 60 11.87 -5.72 7.81
CA ASP A 60 13.07 -5.92 7.01
C ASP A 60 13.88 -7.15 7.46
N GLU A 61 14.97 -7.43 6.76
CA GLU A 61 15.82 -8.60 7.02
C GLU A 61 16.52 -8.59 8.40
N LYS A 62 16.43 -7.47 9.13
CA LYS A 62 16.97 -7.30 10.49
C LYS A 62 15.86 -7.28 11.55
N ALA A 63 14.66 -7.73 11.18
CA ALA A 63 13.46 -7.70 12.02
C ALA A 63 13.07 -6.28 12.49
N ARG A 64 13.38 -5.25 11.68
CA ARG A 64 12.94 -3.88 11.96
C ARG A 64 11.65 -3.60 11.21
N ASP A 65 10.71 -2.92 11.88
CA ASP A 65 9.44 -2.55 11.28
C ASP A 65 9.64 -1.60 10.10
N LEU A 66 9.01 -1.93 8.98
CA LEU A 66 8.86 -1.06 7.83
C LEU A 66 7.52 -0.35 7.94
N VAL A 67 7.56 0.94 8.21
CA VAL A 67 6.39 1.81 8.35
C VAL A 67 6.50 3.01 7.41
N GLN A 68 5.37 3.54 6.95
CA GLN A 68 5.31 4.71 6.08
C GLN A 68 4.21 5.67 6.56
N SER A 69 4.45 6.99 6.54
CA SER A 69 3.39 7.97 6.77
C SER A 69 2.47 8.01 5.56
N TRP A 70 1.16 7.80 5.76
CA TRP A 70 0.21 7.99 4.66
C TRP A 70 -0.09 9.46 4.38
N ALA A 71 0.13 10.34 5.36
CA ALA A 71 -0.10 11.78 5.23
C ALA A 71 1.09 12.51 4.59
N ASP A 72 2.31 12.12 4.95
CA ASP A 72 3.52 12.87 4.61
C ASP A 72 4.37 12.20 3.53
N ASP A 73 4.36 10.86 3.47
CA ASP A 73 5.31 10.07 2.65
C ASP A 73 4.64 9.32 1.49
N VAL A 74 3.31 9.31 1.38
CA VAL A 74 2.64 8.50 0.34
C VAL A 74 2.68 9.17 -1.02
N ALA A 75 3.66 8.71 -1.80
CA ALA A 75 3.62 8.65 -3.25
C ALA A 75 2.80 7.42 -3.70
N HIS A 76 2.11 7.53 -4.84
CA HIS A 76 1.31 6.48 -5.45
C HIS A 76 1.96 5.08 -5.36
N THR A 77 1.21 4.10 -4.88
CA THR A 77 1.71 2.74 -4.69
C THR A 77 1.21 1.80 -5.78
N ILE A 78 2.12 1.00 -6.35
CA ILE A 78 1.82 -0.04 -7.33
C ILE A 78 2.25 -1.39 -6.74
N VAL A 79 1.35 -2.36 -6.73
CA VAL A 79 1.61 -3.72 -6.21
C VAL A 79 1.66 -4.71 -7.36
N GLN A 80 2.78 -5.38 -7.54
CA GLN A 80 3.00 -6.33 -8.64
C GLN A 80 3.58 -7.66 -8.14
N GLY A 81 3.41 -8.70 -8.95
CA GLY A 81 3.87 -10.05 -8.63
C GLY A 81 2.99 -11.14 -9.23
N VAL A 82 3.46 -12.37 -9.22
CA VAL A 82 2.74 -13.54 -9.76
C VAL A 82 1.55 -13.95 -8.87
N THR A 83 0.64 -14.77 -9.40
CA THR A 83 -0.40 -15.40 -8.57
C THR A 83 0.23 -16.06 -7.36
N ARG A 84 -0.40 -15.94 -6.19
CA ARG A 84 0.07 -16.53 -4.92
C ARG A 84 1.30 -15.88 -4.30
N SER A 85 1.76 -14.73 -4.81
CA SER A 85 2.85 -13.95 -4.22
C SER A 85 2.44 -13.08 -3.01
N GLY A 86 1.19 -13.18 -2.55
CA GLY A 86 0.70 -12.42 -1.39
C GLY A 86 0.12 -11.03 -1.69
N LYS A 87 0.00 -10.60 -2.96
CA LYS A 87 -0.54 -9.26 -3.30
C LYS A 87 -1.88 -8.95 -2.65
N SER A 88 -2.86 -9.87 -2.75
CA SER A 88 -4.18 -9.66 -2.17
C SER A 88 -4.13 -9.55 -0.65
N VAL A 89 -3.31 -10.39 0.01
CA VAL A 89 -3.10 -10.31 1.47
C VAL A 89 -2.50 -8.95 1.83
N TRP A 90 -1.48 -8.50 1.10
CA TRP A 90 -0.87 -7.20 1.30
C TRP A 90 -1.89 -6.06 1.11
N THR A 91 -2.69 -6.10 0.04
CA THR A 91 -3.71 -5.07 -0.25
C THR A 91 -4.78 -5.02 0.83
N TYR A 92 -5.32 -6.16 1.27
CA TYR A 92 -6.30 -6.17 2.35
C TYR A 92 -5.70 -5.72 3.69
N SER A 93 -4.45 -6.08 3.98
CA SER A 93 -3.73 -5.60 5.18
C SER A 93 -3.53 -4.08 5.15
N LEU A 94 -3.19 -3.50 4.00
CA LEU A 94 -3.08 -2.06 3.84
C LEU A 94 -4.45 -1.38 4.05
N LEU A 95 -5.48 -1.85 3.35
CA LEU A 95 -6.81 -1.29 3.41
C LEU A 95 -7.43 -1.40 4.82
N ALA A 96 -7.15 -2.48 5.56
CA ALA A 96 -7.64 -2.65 6.93
C ALA A 96 -7.05 -1.60 7.89
N GLN A 97 -5.78 -1.25 7.74
CA GLN A 97 -5.13 -0.19 8.53
C GLN A 97 -5.74 1.17 8.21
N LEU A 98 -5.88 1.49 6.92
CA LEU A 98 -6.45 2.75 6.45
C LEU A 98 -7.93 2.90 6.84
N ALA A 99 -8.71 1.81 6.81
CA ALA A 99 -10.12 1.84 7.19
C ALA A 99 -10.33 2.21 8.67
N ALA A 100 -9.37 1.85 9.53
CA ALA A 100 -9.39 2.15 10.95
C ALA A 100 -9.08 3.63 11.24
N ASP A 101 -8.47 4.37 10.31
CA ASP A 101 -8.13 5.78 10.48
C ASP A 101 -9.31 6.68 10.06
N PRO A 102 -9.92 7.46 10.97
CA PRO A 102 -11.09 8.29 10.66
C PRO A 102 -10.79 9.42 9.66
N LEU A 103 -9.51 9.77 9.46
CA LEU A 103 -9.08 10.79 8.50
C LEU A 103 -8.95 10.26 7.07
N VAL A 104 -9.15 8.95 6.88
CA VAL A 104 -9.04 8.29 5.58
C VAL A 104 -10.42 7.83 5.10
N THR A 105 -10.66 8.09 3.81
CA THR A 105 -11.81 7.54 3.07
C THR A 105 -11.31 6.68 1.92
N ILE A 106 -11.65 5.39 1.95
CA ILE A 106 -11.27 4.43 0.91
C ILE A 106 -12.29 4.49 -0.22
N CYS A 107 -11.83 4.91 -1.40
CA CYS A 107 -12.61 4.98 -2.63
C CYS A 107 -11.91 4.21 -3.75
N GLY A 108 -12.66 3.79 -4.78
CA GLY A 108 -12.05 3.24 -5.98
C GLY A 108 -12.89 2.28 -6.80
N SER A 109 -12.25 1.80 -7.85
CA SER A 109 -12.79 0.90 -8.87
C SER A 109 -12.19 -0.50 -8.70
N ASP A 110 -13.04 -1.52 -8.59
CA ASP A 110 -12.63 -2.93 -8.54
C ASP A 110 -13.35 -3.77 -9.59
N PRO A 111 -12.75 -3.97 -10.77
CA PRO A 111 -13.30 -4.86 -11.78
C PRO A 111 -13.47 -6.32 -11.33
N THR A 112 -12.76 -6.76 -10.27
CA THR A 112 -12.81 -8.16 -9.83
C THR A 112 -14.08 -8.50 -9.06
N GLY A 113 -14.76 -7.50 -8.48
CA GLY A 113 -15.95 -7.72 -7.65
C GLY A 113 -15.66 -8.26 -6.23
N LEU A 114 -14.38 -8.32 -5.82
CA LEU A 114 -13.93 -8.99 -4.60
C LEU A 114 -13.33 -8.03 -3.57
N LEU A 115 -12.61 -7.00 -4.03
CA LEU A 115 -11.82 -6.10 -3.20
C LEU A 115 -12.69 -5.31 -2.24
N TRP A 116 -13.85 -4.83 -2.70
CA TRP A 116 -14.73 -3.96 -1.93
C TRP A 116 -15.73 -4.67 -1.02
N ARG A 117 -15.85 -6.00 -1.09
CA ARG A 117 -16.82 -6.76 -0.28
C ARG A 117 -16.74 -6.49 1.24
N PRO A 118 -15.55 -6.35 1.86
CA PRO A 118 -15.46 -6.05 3.30
C PRO A 118 -15.97 -4.66 3.69
N PHE A 119 -16.15 -3.75 2.73
CA PHE A 119 -16.58 -2.38 2.96
C PHE A 119 -18.08 -2.17 2.84
N ALA A 120 -18.85 -3.20 2.51
CA ALA A 120 -20.31 -3.12 2.43
C ALA A 120 -20.90 -2.61 3.75
N GLY A 121 -21.76 -1.58 3.68
CA GLY A 121 -22.38 -0.96 4.86
C GLY A 121 -21.45 -0.09 5.72
N THR A 122 -20.20 0.13 5.30
CA THR A 122 -19.27 1.05 5.99
C THR A 122 -19.35 2.47 5.42
N ARG A 123 -18.74 3.45 6.10
CA ARG A 123 -18.62 4.85 5.63
C ARG A 123 -17.95 4.98 4.24
N HIS A 124 -17.23 3.96 3.81
CA HIS A 124 -16.47 3.94 2.56
C HIS A 124 -17.29 3.50 1.35
N ALA A 125 -18.41 2.80 1.58
CA ALA A 125 -19.16 2.10 0.54
C ALA A 125 -19.66 3.02 -0.58
N ALA A 126 -19.97 4.28 -0.25
CA ALA A 126 -20.55 5.24 -1.20
C ALA A 126 -19.58 5.66 -2.32
N LEU A 127 -18.27 5.47 -2.16
CA LEU A 127 -17.25 5.90 -3.12
C LEU A 127 -16.54 4.71 -3.78
N GLN A 128 -17.24 3.59 -3.92
CA GLN A 128 -16.69 2.34 -4.43
C GLN A 128 -17.59 1.77 -5.53
N VAL A 129 -16.97 1.36 -6.65
CA VAL A 129 -17.64 0.65 -7.74
C VAL A 129 -16.95 -0.69 -7.95
N SER A 130 -17.74 -1.76 -8.08
CA SER A 130 -17.29 -3.16 -8.02
C SER A 130 -17.90 -3.98 -9.15
N GLY A 131 -17.15 -4.94 -9.69
CA GLY A 131 -17.55 -5.79 -10.81
C GLY A 131 -17.32 -5.13 -12.18
N VAL A 132 -17.90 -5.70 -13.23
CA VAL A 132 -17.77 -5.19 -14.61
C VAL A 132 -19.11 -4.99 -15.32
N ASP A 133 -20.22 -5.11 -14.57
CA ASP A 133 -21.56 -5.07 -15.13
C ASP A 133 -21.95 -3.67 -15.64
N ASP A 134 -21.35 -2.62 -15.06
CA ASP A 134 -21.53 -1.23 -15.47
C ASP A 134 -20.17 -0.50 -15.56
N PRO A 135 -19.46 -0.60 -16.70
CA PRO A 135 -18.22 0.14 -16.92
C PRO A 135 -18.38 1.65 -16.81
N GLY A 136 -19.57 2.19 -17.12
CA GLY A 136 -19.86 3.62 -17.04
C GLY A 136 -19.83 4.14 -15.61
N ALA A 137 -20.25 3.33 -14.63
CA ALA A 137 -20.14 3.67 -13.22
C ALA A 137 -18.67 3.85 -12.77
N HIS A 138 -17.74 3.05 -13.29
CA HIS A 138 -16.32 3.21 -12.97
C HIS A 138 -15.75 4.51 -13.53
N GLU A 139 -16.09 4.85 -14.77
CA GLU A 139 -15.69 6.12 -15.39
C GLU A 139 -16.26 7.31 -14.59
N ALA A 140 -17.55 7.29 -14.28
CA ALA A 140 -18.22 8.35 -13.53
C ALA A 140 -17.58 8.53 -12.14
N LEU A 141 -17.26 7.45 -11.42
CA LEU A 141 -16.57 7.53 -10.13
C LEU A 141 -15.18 8.17 -10.29
N LEU A 142 -14.38 7.72 -11.26
CA LEU A 142 -13.03 8.26 -11.46
C LEU A 142 -13.05 9.74 -11.86
N GLN A 143 -14.00 10.15 -12.69
CA GLN A 143 -14.22 11.56 -13.04
C GLN A 143 -14.62 12.39 -11.81
N ALA A 144 -15.51 11.87 -10.96
CA ALA A 144 -15.90 12.55 -9.72
C ALA A 144 -14.72 12.72 -8.75
N LEU A 145 -13.83 11.72 -8.63
CA LEU A 145 -12.63 11.81 -7.80
C LEU A 145 -11.62 12.84 -8.33
N VAL A 146 -11.47 12.95 -9.66
CA VAL A 146 -10.63 14.00 -10.27
C VAL A 146 -11.24 15.38 -10.03
N ALA A 147 -12.56 15.52 -10.18
CA ALA A 147 -13.23 16.80 -9.93
C ALA A 147 -13.12 17.24 -8.45
N ASP A 148 -13.20 16.31 -7.50
CA ASP A 148 -12.96 16.58 -6.08
C ASP A 148 -11.51 17.04 -5.83
N MET A 149 -10.53 16.39 -6.45
CA MET A 149 -9.12 16.81 -6.40
C MET A 149 -8.95 18.24 -6.93
N ASP A 150 -9.52 18.56 -8.09
CA ASP A 150 -9.43 19.88 -8.70
C ASP A 150 -10.11 20.95 -7.82
N ALA A 151 -11.25 20.65 -7.22
CA ALA A 151 -11.94 21.55 -6.29
C ALA A 151 -11.09 21.85 -5.04
N ARG A 152 -10.39 20.85 -4.49
CA ARG A 152 -9.50 21.02 -3.34
C ARG A 152 -8.28 21.86 -3.67
N ILE A 153 -7.70 21.67 -4.85
CA ILE A 153 -6.58 22.49 -5.34
C ILE A 153 -7.04 23.94 -5.52
N ALA A 154 -8.20 24.17 -6.12
CA ALA A 154 -8.75 25.51 -6.32
C ALA A 154 -9.07 26.23 -5.00
N ALA A 155 -9.43 25.48 -3.95
CA ALA A 155 -9.68 26.01 -2.61
C ALA A 155 -8.40 26.24 -1.78
N MET A 156 -7.24 25.80 -2.26
CA MET A 156 -5.97 25.92 -1.54
C MET A 156 -5.50 27.38 -1.52
N PRO A 157 -5.07 27.91 -0.37
CA PRO A 157 -4.47 29.24 -0.32
C PRO A 157 -3.25 29.33 -1.24
N ALA A 158 -3.12 30.44 -1.99
CA ALA A 158 -2.07 30.61 -2.99
C ALA A 158 -0.64 30.56 -2.43
N ASP A 159 -0.47 30.76 -1.12
CA ASP A 159 0.80 30.73 -0.40
C ASP A 159 1.10 29.38 0.27
N ARG A 160 0.26 28.36 0.05
CA ARG A 160 0.41 27.03 0.65
C ARG A 160 0.44 25.93 -0.39
N ASP A 161 1.30 24.97 -0.15
CA ASP A 161 1.39 23.70 -0.90
C ASP A 161 0.78 22.52 -0.10
N THR A 162 0.32 22.78 1.13
CA THR A 162 -0.30 21.78 2.01
C THR A 162 -1.44 22.38 2.85
N VAL A 163 -2.45 21.56 3.11
CA VAL A 163 -3.58 21.88 3.99
C VAL A 163 -3.71 20.80 5.05
N ALA A 164 -4.26 21.16 6.20
CA ALA A 164 -4.49 20.21 7.29
C ALA A 164 -5.51 19.14 6.83
N ILE A 165 -5.20 17.88 7.09
CA ILE A 165 -6.10 16.77 6.82
C ILE A 165 -7.12 16.71 7.94
N THR A 166 -8.40 16.76 7.59
CA THR A 166 -9.52 16.74 8.55
C THR A 166 -10.53 15.68 8.14
N THR A 167 -11.52 15.41 8.99
CA THR A 167 -12.62 14.49 8.63
C THR A 167 -13.49 15.02 7.49
N ASP A 168 -13.62 16.36 7.40
CA ASP A 168 -14.38 17.02 6.34
C ASP A 168 -13.57 17.17 5.04
N GLN A 169 -12.23 17.10 5.16
CA GLN A 169 -11.27 17.08 4.05
C GLN A 169 -10.29 15.92 4.25
N PRO A 170 -10.73 14.67 4.03
CA PRO A 170 -9.90 13.48 4.22
C PRO A 170 -8.76 13.47 3.20
N ALA A 171 -7.70 12.72 3.48
CA ALA A 171 -6.50 12.71 2.64
C ALA A 171 -6.79 12.43 1.16
N ALA A 172 -6.25 13.26 0.26
CA ALA A 172 -6.25 13.04 -1.18
C ALA A 172 -4.80 13.04 -1.68
N SER A 173 -4.45 12.14 -2.61
CA SER A 173 -3.08 11.96 -3.07
C SER A 173 -2.48 13.23 -3.67
N ARG A 174 -1.28 13.59 -3.22
CA ARG A 174 -0.45 14.68 -3.73
C ARG A 174 -0.09 14.44 -5.21
N ARG A 175 -0.09 15.48 -6.06
CA ARG A 175 0.68 15.42 -7.32
C ARG A 175 2.17 15.67 -6.99
N PRO A 176 3.10 14.92 -7.60
CA PRO A 176 4.54 15.18 -7.46
C PRO A 176 4.96 16.53 -8.05
#